data_AF-A0A7S3XUC3-F1
#
_entry.id   AF-A0A7S3XUC3-F1
#
_cell.length_a   1.000
_cell.length_b   1.000
_cell.length_c   1.000
_cell.angle_alpha   90.00
_cell.angle_beta   90.00
_cell.angle_gamma   90.00
#
_symmetry.space_group_name_H-M   'P 1'
#
loop_
_entity.id
_entity.type
_entity.pdbx_description
1 polymer ?
#
loop_
_entity_poly.entity_id
_entity_poly.type
_entity_poly.pdbx_seq_one_letter_code
_entity_poly.pdbx_strand_id
1 'polypeptide(L)'
;DGGDGRPALNVFHLFDALAPHAAPPYLALIAFVDAPLGEPEEEDDDEGEQGGARRPPPPPYREVLGRACGDRVACVALPEHADLRELFATAAHEALHTLGFDHCTTWACLMNPSGCARPCLTLSPLNLRKLLLLHGVREEGAGARR
;
A
#
# COMPACT_ATOMS: atom_id res chain seq x y z
N ASP A 1 -11.73 20.63 -10.44
CA ASP A 1 -12.15 19.32 -9.92
C ASP A 1 -12.71 18.48 -11.05
N GLY A 2 -11.83 17.70 -11.68
CA GLY A 2 -12.13 16.86 -12.84
C GLY A 2 -11.86 15.41 -12.52
N GLY A 3 -12.42 14.89 -11.43
CA GLY A 3 -12.45 13.45 -11.20
C GLY A 3 -13.39 12.83 -12.23
N ASP A 4 -12.99 11.71 -12.83
CA ASP A 4 -13.68 10.99 -13.93
C ASP A 4 -15.09 10.46 -13.57
N GLY A 5 -15.66 10.89 -12.43
CA GLY A 5 -16.96 10.48 -11.92
C GLY A 5 -17.07 8.99 -11.60
N ARG A 6 -15.99 8.21 -11.77
CA ARG A 6 -15.97 6.78 -11.48
C ARG A 6 -15.98 6.56 -9.98
N PRO A 7 -16.83 5.66 -9.47
CA PRO A 7 -16.80 5.32 -8.07
C PRO A 7 -15.47 4.64 -7.73
N ALA A 8 -14.84 5.08 -6.64
CA ALA A 8 -13.68 4.41 -6.10
C ALA A 8 -14.05 3.00 -5.60
N LEU A 9 -13.16 2.04 -5.82
CA LEU A 9 -13.29 0.70 -5.30
C LEU A 9 -12.87 0.66 -3.83
N ASN A 10 -13.74 0.12 -2.99
CA ASN A 10 -13.41 -0.13 -1.59
C ASN A 10 -12.32 -1.20 -1.49
N VAL A 11 -11.14 -0.80 -1.00
CA VAL A 11 -9.97 -1.69 -0.88
C VAL A 11 -10.24 -2.92 -0.01
N PHE A 12 -11.09 -2.82 1.01
CA PHE A 12 -11.39 -3.94 1.90
C PHE A 12 -12.18 -5.05 1.20
N HIS A 13 -13.15 -4.69 0.36
CA HIS A 13 -13.86 -5.69 -0.44
C HIS A 13 -12.94 -6.37 -1.46
N LEU A 14 -11.96 -5.64 -2.00
CA LEU A 14 -10.94 -6.22 -2.88
C LEU A 14 -10.06 -7.23 -2.11
N PHE A 15 -9.65 -6.91 -0.88
CA PHE A 15 -8.89 -7.84 -0.05
C PHE A 15 -9.67 -9.12 0.24
N ASP A 16 -10.95 -9.02 0.63
CA ASP A 16 -11.79 -10.19 0.87
C ASP A 16 -11.89 -11.10 -0.36
N ALA A 17 -11.99 -10.50 -1.55
CA ALA A 17 -12.05 -11.23 -2.81
C ALA A 17 -10.70 -11.87 -3.21
N LEU A 18 -9.57 -11.21 -2.90
CA LEU A 18 -8.24 -11.60 -3.36
C LEU A 18 -7.48 -12.51 -2.37
N ALA A 19 -7.76 -12.41 -1.07
CA ALA A 19 -7.05 -13.16 -0.03
C ALA A 19 -7.03 -14.68 -0.25
N PRO A 20 -8.12 -15.34 -0.72
CA PRO A 20 -8.08 -16.77 -1.03
C PRO A 20 -7.07 -17.15 -2.12
N HIS A 21 -6.68 -16.20 -2.97
CA HIS A 21 -5.70 -16.38 -4.04
C HIS A 21 -4.26 -16.10 -3.61
N ALA A 22 -4.04 -15.44 -2.47
CA ALA A 22 -2.74 -15.19 -1.87
C ALA A 22 -2.19 -16.41 -1.12
N ALA A 23 -2.12 -17.54 -1.83
CA ALA A 23 -1.63 -18.80 -1.30
C ALA A 23 -0.13 -19.02 -1.62
N PRO A 24 0.59 -19.86 -0.85
CA PRO A 24 1.91 -20.35 -1.26
C PRO A 24 1.87 -20.97 -2.67
N PRO A 25 2.95 -20.88 -3.46
CA PRO A 25 4.31 -20.49 -3.08
C PRO A 25 4.60 -18.99 -3.20
N TYR A 26 3.61 -18.16 -3.51
CA TYR A 26 3.82 -16.74 -3.74
C TYR A 26 4.12 -15.99 -2.43
N LEU A 27 5.04 -15.02 -2.51
CA LEU A 27 5.38 -14.14 -1.39
C LEU A 27 4.28 -13.11 -1.12
N ALA A 28 3.72 -12.54 -2.19
CA ALA A 28 2.64 -11.57 -2.17
C ALA A 28 1.86 -11.62 -3.48
N LEU A 29 0.57 -11.29 -3.43
CA LEU A 29 -0.28 -11.02 -4.58
C LEU A 29 -0.46 -9.51 -4.71
N ILE A 30 -0.14 -8.97 -5.88
CA ILE A 30 -0.31 -7.55 -6.18
C ILE A 30 -1.34 -7.44 -7.30
N ALA A 31 -2.49 -6.83 -7.00
CA ALA A 31 -3.53 -6.54 -7.97
C ALA A 31 -3.38 -5.10 -8.49
N PHE A 32 -3.27 -4.96 -9.80
CA PHE A 32 -3.31 -3.66 -10.47
C PHE A 32 -4.73 -3.41 -10.97
N VAL A 33 -5.28 -2.24 -10.65
CA VAL A 33 -6.70 -1.95 -10.87
C VAL A 33 -6.85 -0.66 -11.67
N ASP A 34 -7.64 -0.70 -12.74
CA ASP A 34 -7.90 0.42 -13.67
C ASP A 34 -9.03 1.36 -13.18
N ALA A 35 -9.29 1.36 -11.88
CA ALA A 35 -10.24 2.22 -11.21
C ALA A 35 -9.60 2.86 -9.97
N PRO A 36 -10.07 4.05 -9.53
CA PRO A 36 -9.60 4.66 -8.29
C PRO A 36 -9.79 3.70 -7.10
N LEU A 37 -8.79 3.62 -6.22
CA LEU A 37 -8.92 2.90 -4.96
C LEU A 37 -9.31 3.88 -3.86
N GLY A 38 -10.26 3.49 -3.03
CA GLY A 38 -10.78 4.33 -1.94
C GLY A 38 -10.72 3.60 -0.60
N GLU A 39 -10.29 4.33 0.41
CA GLU A 39 -10.47 3.96 1.81
C GLU A 39 -11.63 4.77 2.40
N PRO A 40 -12.54 4.17 3.17
CA PRO A 40 -13.54 4.94 3.89
C PRO A 40 -12.82 5.96 4.78
N GLU A 41 -13.24 7.23 4.74
CA GLU A 41 -12.76 8.18 5.73
C GLU A 41 -13.18 7.67 7.11
N GLU A 42 -12.24 7.65 8.06
CA GLU A 42 -12.57 7.40 9.46
C GLU A 42 -13.53 8.53 9.87
N GLU A 43 -14.80 8.19 10.09
CA GLU A 43 -15.73 9.13 10.70
C GLU A 43 -15.15 9.41 12.08
N ASP A 44 -14.70 10.66 12.33
CA ASP A 44 -14.45 11.10 13.69
C ASP A 44 -15.76 10.81 14.44
N ASP A 45 -15.70 9.92 15.45
CA ASP A 45 -16.83 9.45 16.26
C ASP A 45 -17.43 10.62 17.09
N ASP A 46 -17.82 11.71 16.46
CA ASP A 46 -18.68 12.73 17.04
C ASP A 46 -20.06 12.08 17.15
N GLU A 47 -20.33 11.49 18.32
CA GLU A 47 -21.54 10.79 18.76
C GLU A 47 -22.81 11.69 18.78
N GLY A 48 -23.00 12.52 17.77
CA GLY A 48 -24.18 13.36 17.57
C GLY A 48 -25.38 12.50 17.22
N GLU A 49 -26.15 12.13 18.24
CA GLU A 49 -27.45 11.46 18.22
C GLU A 49 -28.39 12.00 17.12
N GLN A 50 -28.43 11.35 15.94
CA GLN A 50 -29.33 11.73 14.85
C GLN A 50 -30.47 10.71 14.70
N GLY A 51 -31.58 11.02 15.37
CA GLY A 51 -32.88 10.39 15.15
C GLY A 51 -33.47 10.78 13.79
N GLY A 52 -33.53 9.83 12.86
CA GLY A 52 -34.27 9.99 11.61
C GLY A 52 -33.96 8.91 10.59
N ALA A 53 -34.93 8.04 10.29
CA ALA A 53 -34.82 6.85 9.44
C ALA A 53 -34.60 7.12 7.93
N ARG A 54 -33.57 7.89 7.56
CA ARG A 54 -33.02 7.93 6.20
C ARG A 54 -31.72 7.12 6.18
N ARG A 55 -31.58 6.26 5.17
CA ARG A 55 -30.30 5.59 4.90
C ARG A 55 -29.25 6.68 4.65
N PRO A 56 -28.15 6.73 5.43
CA PRO A 56 -27.12 7.73 5.24
C PRO A 56 -26.51 7.62 3.84
N PRO A 57 -26.04 8.73 3.25
CA PRO A 57 -25.23 8.66 2.04
C PRO A 57 -24.02 7.74 2.28
N PRO A 58 -23.49 7.09 1.23
CA PRO A 58 -22.24 6.34 1.37
C PRO A 58 -21.15 7.28 1.93
N PRO A 59 -20.29 6.78 2.82
CA PRO A 59 -19.25 7.61 3.42
C PRO A 59 -18.32 8.16 2.33
N PRO A 60 -17.77 9.36 2.50
CA PRO A 60 -16.72 9.86 1.63
C PRO A 60 -15.54 8.87 1.65
N TYR A 61 -14.93 8.68 0.48
CA TYR A 61 -13.74 7.86 0.34
C TYR A 61 -12.53 8.76 0.13
N ARG A 62 -11.44 8.45 0.82
CA ARG A 62 -10.13 9.00 0.53
C ARG A 62 -9.47 8.15 -0.55
N GLU A 63 -9.17 8.75 -1.69
CA GLU A 63 -8.43 8.07 -2.75
C GLU A 63 -7.00 7.74 -2.33
N VAL A 64 -6.56 6.53 -2.68
CA VAL A 64 -5.20 6.04 -2.42
C VAL A 64 -4.59 5.44 -3.68
N LEU A 65 -3.28 5.56 -3.84
CA LEU A 65 -2.56 4.96 -4.98
C LEU A 65 -2.35 3.45 -4.79
N GLY A 66 -2.27 3.01 -3.54
CA GLY A 66 -2.15 1.61 -3.21
C GLY A 66 -2.48 1.36 -1.75
N ARG A 67 -2.77 0.11 -1.43
CA ARG A 67 -2.99 -0.38 -0.07
C ARG A 67 -2.61 -1.85 0.02
N ALA A 68 -2.08 -2.25 1.15
CA ALA A 68 -1.79 -3.64 1.48
C ALA A 68 -2.51 -4.10 2.75
N CYS A 69 -2.67 -5.41 2.89
CA CYS A 69 -3.14 -6.07 4.11
C CYS A 69 -2.22 -7.23 4.54
N GLY A 70 -2.43 -7.71 5.76
CA GLY A 70 -1.65 -8.80 6.36
C GLY A 70 -1.82 -10.17 5.68
N ASP A 71 -2.79 -10.33 4.78
CA ASP A 71 -3.06 -11.58 4.05
C ASP A 71 -2.20 -11.74 2.79
N ARG A 72 -1.08 -11.02 2.72
CA ARG A 72 -0.16 -11.00 1.57
C ARG A 72 -0.78 -10.46 0.29
N VAL A 73 -1.75 -9.56 0.41
CA VAL A 73 -2.41 -8.89 -0.72
C VAL A 73 -2.09 -7.41 -0.71
N ALA A 74 -1.76 -6.88 -1.89
CA ALA A 74 -1.68 -5.47 -2.17
C ALA A 74 -2.55 -5.13 -3.39
N CYS A 75 -3.18 -3.96 -3.36
CA CYS A 75 -3.91 -3.37 -4.46
C CYS A 75 -3.23 -2.07 -4.85
N VAL A 76 -3.07 -1.83 -6.16
CA VAL A 76 -2.43 -0.63 -6.72
C VAL A 76 -3.33 -0.08 -7.81
N ALA A 77 -3.73 1.19 -7.68
CA ALA A 77 -4.48 1.90 -8.70
C ALA A 77 -3.57 2.15 -9.92
N LEU A 78 -4.15 2.12 -11.12
CA LEU A 78 -3.50 2.50 -12.37
C LEU A 78 -4.06 3.85 -12.84
N PRO A 79 -3.46 4.98 -12.43
CA PRO A 79 -3.81 6.28 -12.99
C PRO A 79 -3.64 6.29 -14.52
N GLU A 80 -4.53 6.99 -15.23
CA GLU A 80 -4.51 7.10 -16.70
C GLU A 80 -3.17 7.62 -17.26
N HIS A 81 -2.44 8.38 -16.45
CA HIS A 81 -1.15 8.97 -16.80
C HIS A 81 -0.04 8.63 -15.80
N ALA A 82 -0.09 7.43 -15.21
CA ALA A 82 0.93 7.00 -14.26
C ALA A 82 2.33 6.93 -14.90
N ASP A 83 3.31 7.59 -14.28
CA ASP A 83 4.72 7.34 -14.59
C ASP A 83 5.05 5.90 -14.18
N LEU A 84 5.71 5.13 -15.05
CA LEU A 84 6.14 3.76 -14.75
C LEU A 84 6.94 3.70 -13.44
N ARG A 85 7.75 4.72 -13.17
CA ARG A 85 8.54 4.78 -11.94
C ARG A 85 7.67 4.93 -10.70
N GLU A 86 6.59 5.69 -10.78
CA GLU A 86 5.60 5.85 -9.72
C GLU A 86 4.81 4.56 -9.51
N LEU A 87 4.42 3.90 -10.60
CA LEU A 87 3.74 2.61 -10.53
C LEU A 87 4.62 1.54 -9.86
N PHE A 88 5.88 1.44 -10.28
CA PHE A 88 6.84 0.51 -9.67
C PHE A 88 7.11 0.84 -8.21
N ALA A 89 7.26 2.12 -7.86
CA ALA A 89 7.46 2.53 -6.49
C ALA A 89 6.25 2.18 -5.62
N THR A 90 5.03 2.49 -6.08
CA THR A 90 3.80 2.17 -5.33
C THR A 90 3.65 0.66 -5.16
N ALA A 91 3.80 -0.12 -6.23
CA ALA A 91 3.71 -1.57 -6.14
C ALA A 91 4.76 -2.19 -5.22
N ALA A 92 6.01 -1.70 -5.26
CA ALA A 92 7.06 -2.19 -4.37
C ALA A 92 6.83 -1.75 -2.91
N HIS A 93 6.29 -0.56 -2.68
CA HIS A 93 5.92 -0.05 -1.36
C HIS A 93 4.85 -0.94 -0.72
N GLU A 94 3.74 -1.17 -1.44
CA GLU A 94 2.65 -2.01 -0.94
C GLU A 94 3.08 -3.47 -0.79
N ALA A 95 3.90 -4.00 -1.71
CA ALA A 95 4.47 -5.33 -1.56
C ALA A 95 5.29 -5.47 -0.27
N LEU A 96 6.05 -4.45 0.13
CA LEU A 96 6.79 -4.49 1.40
C LEU A 96 5.86 -4.43 2.61
N HIS A 97 4.76 -3.66 2.56
CA HIS A 97 3.73 -3.71 3.61
C HIS A 97 3.17 -5.12 3.79
N THR A 98 2.92 -5.86 2.69
CA THR A 98 2.48 -7.26 2.79
C THR A 98 3.47 -8.20 3.49
N LEU A 99 4.74 -7.79 3.59
CA LEU A 99 5.81 -8.51 4.26
C LEU A 99 6.08 -7.98 5.69
N GLY A 100 5.23 -7.07 6.20
CA GLY A 100 5.34 -6.52 7.55
C GLY A 100 6.31 -5.35 7.69
N PHE A 101 6.58 -4.62 6.61
CA PHE A 101 7.40 -3.41 6.66
C PHE A 101 6.53 -2.20 6.92
N ASP A 102 6.71 -1.54 8.06
CA ASP A 102 6.03 -0.26 8.32
C ASP A 102 6.69 0.92 7.59
N HIS A 103 5.93 2.01 7.54
CA HIS A 103 6.44 3.32 7.17
C HIS A 103 7.69 3.70 7.98
N CYS A 104 8.61 4.41 7.32
CA CYS A 104 9.81 4.95 7.96
C CYS A 104 9.99 6.43 7.65
N THR A 105 10.82 7.11 8.41
CA THR A 105 11.07 8.56 8.28
C THR A 105 12.32 8.90 7.48
N THR A 106 13.03 7.90 6.93
CA THR A 106 14.20 8.13 6.09
C THR A 106 13.76 8.76 4.76
N TRP A 107 14.19 9.99 4.49
CA TRP A 107 13.73 10.79 3.34
C TRP A 107 13.81 10.07 1.99
N ALA A 108 14.95 9.44 1.68
CA ALA A 108 15.18 8.69 0.44
C ALA A 108 14.93 7.19 0.64
N CYS A 109 13.78 6.83 1.23
CA CYS A 109 13.36 5.45 1.35
C CYS A 109 12.01 5.23 0.65
N LEU A 110 11.91 4.10 -0.04
CA LEU A 110 10.69 3.58 -0.64
C LEU A 110 9.54 3.53 0.38
N MET A 111 9.82 3.17 1.64
CA MET A 111 8.82 3.09 2.72
C MET A 111 8.53 4.42 3.42
N ASN A 112 8.96 5.57 2.87
CA ASN A 112 8.62 6.86 3.44
C ASN A 112 7.25 7.34 2.91
N PRO A 113 6.23 7.52 3.78
CA PRO A 113 4.89 7.90 3.35
C PRO A 113 4.80 9.35 2.84
N SER A 114 5.72 10.21 3.28
CA SER A 114 5.79 11.61 2.82
C SER A 114 6.60 11.77 1.53
N GLY A 115 7.32 10.72 1.12
CA GLY A 115 8.10 10.65 -0.10
C GLY A 115 9.15 11.75 -0.28
N CYS A 116 9.87 11.67 -1.39
CA CYS A 116 10.60 12.80 -1.95
C CYS A 116 9.91 13.25 -3.24
N ALA A 117 10.24 14.43 -3.77
CA ALA A 117 9.60 15.01 -4.97
C ALA A 117 9.61 14.11 -6.22
N ARG A 118 10.35 12.99 -6.21
CA ARG A 118 10.26 11.90 -7.18
C ARG A 118 10.17 10.56 -6.44
N PRO A 119 9.46 9.55 -6.95
CA PRO A 119 9.34 8.26 -6.28
C PRO A 119 10.71 7.66 -5.95
N CYS A 120 10.92 7.25 -4.70
CA CYS A 120 12.19 6.66 -4.27
C CYS A 120 12.16 5.14 -4.51
N LEU A 121 13.21 4.56 -5.10
CA LEU A 121 13.33 3.11 -5.33
C LEU A 121 14.45 2.48 -4.49
N THR A 122 14.83 3.14 -3.40
CA THR A 122 15.89 2.67 -2.49
C THR A 122 15.32 2.36 -1.13
N LEU A 123 15.90 1.38 -0.43
CA LEU A 123 15.57 1.11 0.96
C LEU A 123 16.56 1.80 1.88
N SER A 124 16.08 2.23 3.05
CA SER A 124 16.96 2.61 4.15
C SER A 124 17.80 1.39 4.57
N PRO A 125 18.99 1.58 5.17
CA PRO A 125 19.80 0.46 5.63
C PRO A 125 19.05 -0.50 6.57
N LEU A 126 18.14 0.04 7.40
CA LEU A 126 17.32 -0.77 8.30
C LEU A 126 16.32 -1.65 7.53
N ASN A 127 15.60 -1.10 6.57
CA ASN A 127 14.64 -1.86 5.76
C ASN A 127 15.36 -2.84 4.83
N LEU A 128 16.51 -2.47 4.26
CA LEU A 128 17.32 -3.41 3.49
C LEU A 128 17.75 -4.60 4.35
N ARG A 129 18.23 -4.36 5.58
CA ARG A 129 18.61 -5.43 6.51
C ARG A 129 17.44 -6.34 6.87
N LYS A 130 16.25 -5.77 7.14
CA LYS A 130 15.03 -6.56 7.38
C LYS A 130 14.72 -7.48 6.19
N LEU A 131 14.82 -6.96 4.96
CA LEU A 131 14.55 -7.73 3.74
C LEU A 131 15.56 -8.86 3.56
N LEU A 132 16.85 -8.60 3.77
CA LEU A 132 17.89 -9.63 3.70
C LEU A 132 17.65 -10.76 4.71
N LEU A 133 17.27 -10.40 5.95
CA LEU A 133 16.94 -11.38 6.99
C LEU A 133 15.72 -12.23 6.62
N LEU A 134 14.67 -11.62 6.07
CA LEU A 134 13.46 -12.32 5.61
C LEU A 134 13.78 -13.38 4.55
N HIS A 135 14.74 -13.09 3.66
CA HIS A 135 15.17 -14.02 2.61
C HIS A 135 16.30 -14.97 3.04
N GLY A 136 16.69 -14.96 4.32
CA GLY A 136 17.78 -15.81 4.82
C GLY A 136 19.16 -15.45 4.26
N VAL A 137 19.32 -14.27 3.66
CA VAL A 137 20.62 -13.79 3.20
C VAL A 137 21.42 -13.37 4.42
N ARG A 138 22.40 -14.20 4.79
CA ARG A 138 23.36 -13.87 5.84
C ARG A 138 24.37 -12.89 5.26
N GLU A 139 24.73 -11.86 6.02
CA GLU A 139 25.88 -11.03 5.69
C GLU A 139 27.12 -11.94 5.73
N GLU A 140 27.60 -12.35 4.55
CA GLU A 140 28.86 -13.08 4.46
C GLU A 140 29.97 -12.13 4.93
N GLY A 141 30.48 -12.43 6.12
CA GLY A 141 31.48 -11.70 6.89
C GLY A 141 32.25 -10.59 6.15
N ALA A 142 31.95 -9.35 6.52
CA ALA A 142 32.87 -8.21 6.40
C ALA A 142 34.16 -8.37 7.24
N GLY A 143 34.49 -9.59 7.69
CA GLY A 143 35.56 -9.95 8.62
C GLY A 143 36.73 -10.72 8.00
N ALA A 144 36.96 -10.63 6.68
CA ALA A 144 38.12 -11.23 6.02
C ALA A 144 39.00 -10.18 5.33
N ARG A 145 39.36 -9.12 6.04
CA ARG A 145 40.58 -8.36 5.76
C ARG A 145 41.29 -8.12 7.09
N ARG A 146 42.16 -9.07 7.46
CA ARG A 146 43.24 -8.86 8.42
C ARG A 146 44.44 -8.32 7.66
#